data_AF-A0A392NL82-F1
#
_entry.id   AF-A0A392NL82-F1
#
_cell.length_a   1.000
_cell.length_b   1.000
_cell.length_c   1.000
_cell.angle_alpha   90.00
_cell.angle_beta   90.00
_cell.angle_gamma   90.00
#
_symmetry.space_group_name_H-M   'P 1'
#
loop_
_entity.id
_entity.type
_entity.pdbx_description
1 polymer ?
#
loop_
_entity_poly.entity_id
_entity_poly.type
_entity_poly.pdbx_seq_one_letter_code
_entity_poly.pdbx_strand_id
1 'polypeptide(L)'
;MIVSQAYANMKKQQVLHVPPRMAQCVLRDSESIVLRTRHNMDRTTCTIRTYIREDKPEKKEMYLTDGWFEFKKANQLRKGDKLQFQLSDPPDVVVVDIVRRRGLKIN
;
A
#
# COMPACT_ATOMS: atom_id res chain seq x y z
N MET A 1 -1.67 -4.05 6.79
CA MET A 1 -2.75 -4.47 5.87
C MET A 1 -2.52 -5.92 5.42
N ILE A 2 -3.57 -6.73 5.24
CA ILE A 2 -3.47 -8.06 4.62
C ILE A 2 -3.75 -7.93 3.12
N VAL A 3 -2.89 -8.49 2.27
CA VAL A 3 -3.07 -8.52 0.82
C VAL A 3 -4.16 -9.54 0.50
N SER A 4 -5.31 -9.08 0.01
CA SER A 4 -6.43 -9.92 -0.41
C SER A 4 -6.23 -10.45 -1.84
N GLN A 5 -7.13 -11.31 -2.34
CA GLN A 5 -7.10 -11.75 -3.75
C GLN A 5 -7.26 -10.58 -4.72
N ALA A 6 -8.13 -9.62 -4.38
CA ALA A 6 -8.31 -8.42 -5.19
C ALA A 6 -6.97 -7.69 -5.33
N TYR A 7 -6.29 -7.41 -4.21
CA TYR A 7 -5.00 -6.71 -4.24
C TYR A 7 -3.90 -7.52 -4.95
N ALA A 8 -3.87 -8.85 -4.80
CA ALA A 8 -2.88 -9.72 -5.44
C ALA A 8 -3.11 -9.96 -6.96
N ASN A 9 -4.21 -9.48 -7.54
CA ASN A 9 -4.53 -9.76 -8.95
C ASN A 9 -3.53 -9.08 -9.91
N MET A 10 -2.83 -9.87 -10.73
CA MET A 10 -1.81 -9.38 -11.67
C MET A 10 -2.36 -8.99 -13.05
N LYS A 11 -3.61 -9.37 -13.36
CA LYS A 11 -4.24 -9.12 -14.67
C LYS A 11 -4.91 -7.74 -14.75
N LYS A 12 -5.19 -7.12 -13.61
CA LYS A 12 -5.82 -5.79 -13.53
C LYS A 12 -4.94 -4.88 -12.71
N GLN A 13 -4.84 -3.61 -13.10
CA GLN A 13 -4.36 -2.59 -12.19
C GLN A 13 -5.31 -2.54 -10.99
N GLN A 14 -4.73 -2.52 -9.80
CA GLN A 14 -5.44 -2.49 -8.53
C GLN A 14 -4.86 -1.33 -7.74
N VAL A 15 -5.65 -0.80 -6.82
CA VAL A 15 -5.21 0.26 -5.89
C VAL A 15 -4.93 -0.33 -4.52
N LEU A 16 -4.12 0.36 -3.72
CA LEU A 16 -3.94 0.05 -2.31
C LEU A 16 -4.79 1.00 -1.48
N HIS A 17 -5.90 0.52 -0.94
CA HIS A 17 -6.62 1.31 0.07
C HIS A 17 -5.76 1.40 1.33
N VAL A 18 -5.69 2.58 1.92
CA VAL A 18 -4.93 2.80 3.15
C VAL A 18 -5.91 2.91 4.32
N PRO A 19 -5.65 2.23 5.47
CA PRO A 19 -6.50 2.37 6.63
C PRO A 19 -6.67 3.84 7.04
N PRO A 20 -7.87 4.33 7.39
CA PRO A 20 -8.13 5.76 7.59
C PRO A 20 -7.18 6.45 8.57
N ARG A 21 -6.82 5.80 9.69
CA ARG A 21 -5.87 6.34 10.67
C ARG A 21 -4.48 6.57 10.06
N MET A 22 -4.02 5.64 9.24
CA MET A 22 -2.74 5.78 8.54
C MET A 22 -2.85 6.86 7.47
N ALA A 23 -3.92 6.88 6.69
CA ALA A 23 -4.13 7.90 5.67
C ALA A 23 -4.09 9.33 6.25
N GLN A 24 -4.71 9.55 7.40
CA GLN A 24 -4.72 10.86 8.07
C GLN A 24 -3.34 11.32 8.55
N CYS A 25 -2.48 10.40 8.98
CA CYS A 25 -1.13 10.75 9.46
C CYS A 25 -0.11 10.90 8.33
N VAL A 26 -0.37 10.25 7.19
CA VAL A 26 0.66 9.98 6.17
C VAL A 26 0.38 10.66 4.84
N LEU A 27 -0.89 10.72 4.45
CA LEU A 27 -1.29 11.09 3.09
C LEU A 27 -2.01 12.43 3.04
N ARG A 28 -2.38 13.01 4.19
CA ARG A 28 -3.36 14.11 4.29
C ARG A 28 -2.98 15.33 3.44
N ASP A 29 -1.70 15.68 3.40
CA ASP A 29 -1.20 16.91 2.77
C ASP A 29 -0.21 16.62 1.64
N SER A 30 -0.30 15.42 1.05
CA SER A 30 0.63 14.98 0.01
C SER A 30 -0.12 14.39 -1.18
N GLU A 31 0.35 14.72 -2.39
CA GLU A 31 -0.19 14.18 -3.64
C GLU A 31 0.47 12.85 -4.03
N SER A 32 1.64 12.57 -3.48
CA SER A 32 2.37 11.33 -3.71
C SER A 32 3.14 10.89 -2.48
N ILE A 33 3.54 9.62 -2.46
CA ILE A 33 4.38 9.05 -1.41
C ILE A 33 5.36 8.05 -2.00
N VAL A 34 6.54 7.93 -1.38
CA VAL A 34 7.52 6.92 -1.80
C VAL A 34 7.35 5.67 -0.95
N LEU A 35 7.06 4.54 -1.58
CA LEU A 35 7.17 3.23 -0.95
C LEU A 35 8.59 2.71 -1.12
N ARG A 36 9.17 2.19 -0.03
CA ARG A 36 10.41 1.40 -0.10
C ARG A 36 10.33 0.20 0.81
N THR A 37 11.00 -0.89 0.44
CA THR A 37 11.19 -1.99 1.39
C THR A 37 12.36 -1.70 2.33
N ARG A 38 12.45 -2.43 3.44
CA ARG A 38 13.57 -2.29 4.38
C ARG A 38 14.90 -2.79 3.80
N HIS A 39 14.83 -3.83 2.98
CA HIS A 39 16.00 -4.58 2.54
C HIS A 39 16.44 -4.28 1.11
N ASN A 40 15.57 -3.66 0.30
CA ASN A 40 15.94 -3.21 -1.04
C ASN A 40 16.01 -1.68 -1.06
N MET A 41 16.87 -1.14 -1.92
CA MET A 41 16.86 0.29 -2.26
C MET A 41 15.71 0.64 -3.23
N ASP A 42 14.67 -0.18 -3.31
CA ASP A 42 13.55 0.05 -4.21
C ASP A 42 12.75 1.26 -3.72
N ARG A 43 12.67 2.29 -4.56
CA ARG A 43 11.82 3.45 -4.32
C ARG A 43 10.75 3.44 -5.39
N THR A 44 9.50 3.37 -4.97
CA THR A 44 8.36 3.44 -5.88
C THR A 44 7.46 4.57 -5.46
N THR A 45 7.51 5.67 -6.22
CA THR A 45 6.59 6.79 -6.04
C THR A 45 5.19 6.34 -6.40
N CYS A 46 4.25 6.56 -5.48
CA CYS A 46 2.86 6.23 -5.64
C CYS A 46 1.98 7.49 -5.57
N THR A 47 1.05 7.62 -6.51
CA THR A 47 0.07 8.72 -6.51
C THR A 47 -1.00 8.47 -5.45
N ILE A 48 -1.32 9.49 -4.67
CA ILE A 48 -2.39 9.46 -3.67
C ILE A 48 -3.68 9.96 -4.32
N ARG A 49 -4.75 9.20 -4.17
CA ARG A 49 -6.10 9.63 -4.55
C ARG A 49 -7.01 9.58 -3.33
N THR A 50 -7.89 10.57 -3.24
CA THR A 50 -8.95 10.63 -2.24
C THR A 50 -10.28 10.40 -2.95
N TYR A 51 -11.09 9.51 -2.41
CA TYR A 51 -12.47 9.32 -2.81
C TYR A 51 -13.38 9.67 -1.64
N ILE A 52 -14.36 10.52 -1.93
CA ILE A 52 -15.40 10.92 -1.00
C ILE A 52 -16.68 10.31 -1.53
N ARG A 53 -17.34 9.50 -0.72
CA ARG A 53 -18.64 8.93 -1.08
C ARG A 53 -19.71 9.99 -0.92
N GLU A 54 -20.57 10.14 -1.91
CA GLU A 54 -21.67 11.13 -1.88
C GLU A 54 -22.63 10.89 -0.71
N ASP A 55 -22.89 9.62 -0.36
CA ASP A 55 -23.77 9.23 0.74
C ASP A 55 -23.14 9.38 2.13
N LYS A 56 -21.80 9.52 2.20
CA LYS A 56 -21.02 9.58 3.46
C LYS A 56 -19.81 10.52 3.30
N PRO A 57 -20.02 11.83 3.20
CA PRO A 57 -18.97 12.80 2.94
C PRO A 57 -17.91 12.86 4.07
N GLU A 58 -18.26 12.42 5.28
CA GLU A 58 -17.35 12.29 6.41
C GLU A 58 -16.35 11.14 6.27
N LYS A 59 -16.64 10.15 5.41
CA LYS A 59 -15.78 9.00 5.16
C LYS A 59 -14.92 9.23 3.92
N LYS A 60 -13.76 9.83 4.15
CA LYS A 60 -12.72 9.96 3.13
C LYS A 60 -11.92 8.66 3.03
N GLU A 61 -11.94 8.05 1.85
CA GLU A 61 -11.08 6.91 1.52
C GLU A 61 -9.86 7.41 0.76
N MET A 62 -8.67 7.07 1.23
CA MET A 62 -7.42 7.38 0.53
C MET A 62 -6.77 6.09 0.05
N TYR A 63 -6.27 6.11 -1.17
CA TYR A 63 -5.67 4.95 -1.80
C TYR A 63 -4.51 5.33 -2.71
N LEU A 64 -3.58 4.40 -2.89
CA LEU A 64 -2.45 4.55 -3.80
C LEU A 64 -2.78 3.95 -5.16
N THR A 65 -2.54 4.70 -6.24
CA THR A 65 -2.82 4.29 -7.62
C THR A 65 -1.56 3.93 -8.40
N ASP A 66 -1.04 4.87 -9.19
CA ASP A 66 0.15 4.68 -10.02
C ASP A 66 1.32 4.34 -9.10
N GLY A 67 2.24 3.48 -9.55
CA GLY A 67 3.37 3.01 -8.74
C GLY A 67 3.02 1.85 -7.82
N TRP A 68 1.80 1.76 -7.27
CA TRP A 68 1.46 0.66 -6.37
C TRP A 68 1.45 -0.70 -7.11
N PHE A 69 0.96 -0.73 -8.35
CA PHE A 69 0.94 -1.97 -9.14
C PHE A 69 2.35 -2.47 -9.46
N GLU A 70 3.27 -1.55 -9.73
CA GLU A 70 4.68 -1.76 -10.00
C GLU A 70 5.39 -2.26 -8.74
N PHE A 71 5.16 -1.60 -7.59
CA PHE A 71 5.65 -2.04 -6.28
C PHE A 71 5.22 -3.47 -5.98
N LYS A 72 3.93 -3.77 -6.21
CA LYS A 72 3.37 -5.11 -6.00
C LYS A 72 4.06 -6.17 -6.88
N LYS A 73 4.30 -5.84 -8.15
CA LYS A 73 4.99 -6.72 -9.12
C LYS A 73 6.43 -6.97 -8.72
N ALA A 74 7.19 -5.91 -8.47
CA ALA A 74 8.60 -5.98 -8.08
C ALA A 74 8.80 -6.83 -6.83
N ASN A 75 7.88 -6.69 -5.87
CA ASN A 75 7.92 -7.41 -4.60
C ASN A 75 7.14 -8.74 -4.61
N GLN A 76 6.58 -9.16 -5.75
CA GLN A 76 5.83 -10.42 -5.89
C GLN A 76 4.82 -10.65 -4.76
N LEU A 77 4.02 -9.63 -4.42
CA LEU A 77 3.06 -9.74 -3.31
C LEU A 77 1.98 -10.78 -3.62
N ARG A 78 1.66 -11.63 -2.65
CA ARG A 78 0.69 -12.72 -2.79
C ARG A 78 -0.46 -12.57 -1.82
N LYS A 79 -1.59 -13.23 -2.14
CA LYS A 79 -2.74 -13.32 -1.21
C LYS A 79 -2.27 -13.85 0.14
N GLY A 80 -2.56 -13.10 1.19
CA GLY A 80 -2.26 -13.44 2.58
C GLY A 80 -0.92 -12.91 3.09
N ASP A 81 -0.09 -12.31 2.23
CA ASP A 81 1.04 -11.50 2.70
C ASP A 81 0.50 -10.32 3.52
N LYS A 82 1.26 -9.89 4.52
CA LYS A 82 0.94 -8.72 5.33
C LYS A 82 1.93 -7.62 5.04
N LEU A 83 1.41 -6.42 4.83
CA LEU A 83 2.19 -5.19 4.74
C LEU A 83 2.14 -4.48 6.08
N GLN A 84 3.31 -4.24 6.65
CA GLN A 84 3.50 -3.38 7.81
C GLN A 84 4.13 -2.08 7.32
N PHE A 85 3.53 -0.96 7.70
CA PHE A 85 3.95 0.36 7.27
C PHE A 85 4.66 1.04 8.43
N GLN A 86 5.84 1.60 8.16
CA GLN A 86 6.57 2.46 9.07
C GLN A 86 6.83 3.78 8.37
N LEU A 87 6.56 4.87 9.08
CA LEU A 87 6.81 6.20 8.57
C LEU A 87 8.25 6.57 8.84
N SER A 88 8.93 7.12 7.82
CA SER A 88 10.14 7.89 8.09
C SER A 88 9.77 9.26 8.64
N ASP A 89 10.77 9.90 9.24
CA ASP A 89 10.79 11.33 9.49
C ASP A 89 11.89 11.91 8.59
N PRO A 90 11.58 12.74 7.57
CA PRO A 90 10.25 13.27 7.21
C PRO A 90 9.27 12.23 6.62
N PRO A 91 7.94 12.50 6.64
CA PRO A 91 6.88 11.52 6.34
C PRO A 91 6.62 11.24 4.84
N ASP A 92 7.50 11.70 3.96
CA ASP A 92 7.38 11.52 2.51
C ASP A 92 7.75 10.10 2.03
N VAL A 93 8.37 9.31 2.90
CA VAL A 93 8.71 7.90 2.64
C VAL A 93 8.01 6.96 3.62
N VAL A 94 7.37 5.94 3.08
CA VAL A 94 6.82 4.82 3.84
C VAL A 94 7.69 3.59 3.61
N VAL A 95 8.26 3.11 4.70
CA VAL A 95 8.94 1.82 4.71
C VAL A 95 7.88 0.73 4.84
N VAL A 96 7.89 -0.20 3.90
CA VAL A 96 6.96 -1.33 3.85
C VAL A 96 7.71 -2.61 4.17
N ASP A 97 7.42 -3.19 5.33
CA ASP A 97 7.87 -4.53 5.67
C ASP A 97 6.83 -5.55 5.15
N ILE A 98 7.30 -6.48 4.32
CA ILE A 98 6.47 -7.53 3.75
C ILE A 98 6.63 -8.80 4.58
N VAL A 99 5.64 -9.07 5.44
CA VAL A 99 5.57 -10.31 6.19
C VAL A 99 4.85 -11.35 5.35
N ARG A 100 5.63 -12.27 4.77
CA ARG A 100 5.10 -13.33 3.91
C ARG A 100 4.15 -14.24 4.67
N ARG A 101 3.07 -14.65 3.99
CA ARG A 101 2.21 -15.70 4.54
C ARG A 101 3.09 -16.93 4.80
N ARG A 102 3.15 -17.40 6.05
CA ARG A 102 3.81 -18.68 6.36
C ARG A 102 3.12 -19.77 5.55
N GLY A 103 3.88 -20.48 4.72
CA GLY A 103 3.42 -21.72 4.12
C GLY A 103 3.23 -22.76 5.22
N LEU A 104 2.16 -23.55 5.15
CA LEU A 104 2.30 -24.94 5.55
C LEU A 104 3.49 -25.49 4.76
N LYS A 105 4.46 -26.10 5.45
CA LYS A 105 5.41 -26.97 4.78
C LYS A 105 4.58 -28.00 4.03
N ILE A 106 4.66 -28.00 2.70
CA ILE A 106 4.21 -29.14 1.92
C ILE A 106 5.34 -30.15 2.12
N ASN A 107 5.12 -31.13 2.99
CA ASN A 107 5.98 -32.30 3.09
C ASN A 107 5.81 -33.15 1.83
#